data_AF-A0A3A1Y8C7-F1
#
_entry.id   AF-A0A3A1Y8C7-F1
#
_cell.length_a   1.000
_cell.length_b   1.000
_cell.length_c   1.000
_cell.angle_alpha   90.00
_cell.angle_beta   90.00
_cell.angle_gamma   90.00
#
_symmetry.space_group_name_H-M   'P 1'
#
loop_
_entity.id
_entity.type
_entity.pdbx_description
1 polymer ?
#
loop_
_entity_poly.entity_id
_entity_poly.type
_entity_poly.pdbx_seq_one_letter_code
_entity_poly.pdbx_strand_id
1 'polypeptide(L)'
;MTRSIVIFADHRLSQYLEVLLKSIFLATNGREETTIYLINYDYPSDLLLHYVKQCQKHLKNCQIKVRSLSAEQKEVLDNLTFASNLFYKSMYGKLLIADLLPNEDQVLFLDTETIVLQDLHELLNYPMADDVSIYACHDHLLERSLRFELKDSYLNSFKYLYKRGLAKYPEEIEVFSSQVMLLNLKRLREQQISKHYLQYLTSDFVKALPHVNLYLNLTHRLDWQPLPDKFNYQVDYINEELIALNKLEIEVVKYADLDPKPSYNLPVVISFTGINKPLNSNAKLPFRRLFMELYNESISEILLNRNVFDVNSLIKSYNYLHLLKLNDQGNYIR
;
A
#
# COMPACT_ATOMS: atom_id res chain seq x y z
N MET A 1 3.54 9.28 17.57
CA MET A 1 4.59 9.45 16.54
C MET A 1 4.98 8.07 16.07
N THR A 2 4.77 7.78 14.79
CA THR A 2 5.00 6.46 14.24
C THR A 2 6.45 6.32 13.82
N ARG A 3 7.16 5.34 14.37
CA ARG A 3 8.55 5.01 13.97
C ARG A 3 8.67 3.63 13.35
N SER A 4 7.54 3.00 13.10
CA SER A 4 7.44 1.58 12.83
C SER A 4 6.71 1.37 11.51
N ILE A 5 7.37 0.67 10.59
CA ILE A 5 6.81 0.21 9.32
C ILE A 5 6.52 -1.28 9.43
N VAL A 6 5.40 -1.75 8.88
CA VAL A 6 5.01 -3.16 8.87
C VAL A 6 4.81 -3.63 7.45
N ILE A 7 5.47 -4.74 7.10
CA ILE A 7 5.41 -5.37 5.79
C ILE A 7 5.24 -6.88 5.99
N PHE A 8 4.41 -7.51 5.17
CA PHE A 8 4.26 -8.97 5.18
C PHE A 8 5.24 -9.63 4.20
N ALA A 9 6.04 -10.54 4.73
CA ALA A 9 6.95 -11.36 3.94
C ALA A 9 6.24 -12.66 3.53
N ASP A 10 5.75 -12.64 2.29
CA ASP A 10 5.18 -13.77 1.57
C ASP A 10 6.21 -14.25 0.53
N HIS A 11 6.49 -15.54 0.50
CA HIS A 11 7.49 -16.10 -0.42
C HIS A 11 7.13 -15.85 -1.89
N ARG A 12 5.83 -15.90 -2.22
CA ARG A 12 5.31 -15.60 -3.57
C ARG A 12 5.65 -14.16 -4.00
N LEU A 13 5.75 -13.24 -3.04
CA LEU A 13 6.04 -11.82 -3.28
C LEU A 13 7.49 -11.45 -2.97
N SER A 14 8.38 -12.42 -2.82
CA SER A 14 9.78 -12.20 -2.44
C SER A 14 10.51 -11.16 -3.29
N GLN A 15 10.28 -11.17 -4.60
CA GLN A 15 10.87 -10.22 -5.53
C GLN A 15 10.35 -8.79 -5.33
N TYR A 16 9.07 -8.63 -5.03
CA TYR A 16 8.47 -7.34 -4.73
C TYR A 16 8.95 -6.82 -3.36
N LEU A 17 9.05 -7.70 -2.37
CA LEU A 17 9.57 -7.37 -1.04
C LEU A 17 10.99 -6.81 -1.12
N GLU A 18 11.83 -7.43 -1.95
CA GLU A 18 13.19 -6.96 -2.16
C GLU A 18 13.22 -5.55 -2.78
N VAL A 19 12.39 -5.29 -3.80
CA VAL A 19 12.29 -3.96 -4.42
C VAL A 19 11.77 -2.92 -3.42
N LEU A 20 10.72 -3.24 -2.65
CA LEU A 20 10.18 -2.35 -1.63
C LEU A 20 11.25 -1.97 -0.60
N LEU A 21 11.96 -2.95 -0.05
CA LEU A 21 13.00 -2.70 0.95
C LEU A 21 14.15 -1.85 0.37
N LYS A 22 14.63 -2.16 -0.85
CA LYS A 22 15.61 -1.33 -1.56
C LYS A 22 15.14 0.11 -1.69
N SER A 23 13.88 0.31 -2.09
CA SER A 23 13.30 1.65 -2.30
C SER A 23 13.20 2.46 -0.99
N ILE A 24 12.79 1.83 0.13
CA ILE A 24 12.77 2.47 1.45
C ILE A 24 14.18 2.93 1.85
N PHE A 25 15.19 2.11 1.62
CA PHE A 25 16.57 2.43 2.01
C PHE A 25 17.20 3.54 1.16
N LEU A 26 16.86 3.61 -0.11
CA LEU A 26 17.25 4.71 -0.99
C LEU A 26 16.57 6.02 -0.59
N ALA A 27 15.28 5.97 -0.26
CA ALA A 27 14.47 7.14 -0.01
C ALA A 27 14.75 7.81 1.35
N THR A 28 14.89 7.02 2.42
CA THR A 28 15.11 7.54 3.79
C THR A 28 16.51 8.12 4.01
N ASN A 29 17.47 7.76 3.15
CA ASN A 29 18.90 8.12 3.25
C ASN A 29 19.50 7.96 4.67
N GLY A 30 18.92 7.08 5.49
CA GLY A 30 19.29 6.89 6.89
C GLY A 30 19.14 8.13 7.79
N ARG A 31 18.20 9.04 7.56
CA ARG A 31 18.02 10.23 8.41
C ARG A 31 17.22 9.98 9.69
N GLU A 32 16.31 9.00 9.66
CA GLU A 32 15.44 8.68 10.78
C GLU A 32 15.72 7.32 11.39
N GLU A 33 15.51 7.22 12.71
CA GLU A 33 15.41 5.95 13.40
C GLU A 33 14.08 5.27 13.07
N THR A 34 14.11 4.31 12.15
CA THR A 34 12.93 3.54 11.74
C THR A 34 13.08 2.06 12.13
N THR A 35 12.01 1.46 12.64
CA THR A 35 11.91 0.01 12.79
C THR A 35 11.03 -0.57 11.69
N ILE A 36 11.53 -1.53 10.93
CA ILE A 36 10.74 -2.29 9.95
C ILE A 36 10.42 -3.66 10.55
N TYR A 37 9.15 -3.93 10.81
CA TYR A 37 8.64 -5.24 11.15
C TYR A 37 8.31 -6.03 9.89
N LEU A 38 9.10 -7.07 9.62
CA LEU A 38 8.80 -8.06 8.58
C LEU A 38 8.03 -9.21 9.20
N ILE A 39 6.73 -9.28 8.93
CA ILE A 39 5.88 -10.37 9.40
C ILE A 39 6.00 -11.54 8.42
N ASN A 40 6.73 -12.57 8.82
CA ASN A 40 6.92 -13.77 8.02
C ASN A 40 5.65 -14.64 8.02
N TYR A 41 5.03 -14.78 6.83
CA TYR A 41 3.91 -15.68 6.61
C TYR A 41 4.41 -17.08 6.22
N ASP A 42 5.16 -17.18 5.13
CA ASP A 42 5.68 -18.44 4.57
C ASP A 42 7.05 -18.31 3.89
N TYR A 43 7.72 -17.15 4.04
CA TYR A 43 9.07 -16.95 3.53
C TYR A 43 10.05 -17.90 4.24
N PRO A 44 10.91 -18.65 3.51
CA PRO A 44 11.92 -19.49 4.14
C PRO A 44 12.79 -18.71 5.12
N SER A 45 12.73 -19.06 6.40
CA SER A 45 13.31 -18.26 7.49
C SER A 45 14.81 -18.01 7.31
N ASP A 46 15.57 -19.01 6.86
CA ASP A 46 17.02 -18.85 6.64
C ASP A 46 17.33 -17.85 5.52
N LEU A 47 16.54 -17.87 4.43
CA LEU A 47 16.68 -16.91 3.33
C LEU A 47 16.30 -15.51 3.77
N LEU A 48 15.18 -15.36 4.51
CA LEU A 48 14.74 -14.07 5.02
C LEU A 48 15.76 -13.49 5.99
N LEU A 49 16.27 -14.30 6.93
CA LEU A 49 17.29 -13.87 7.89
C LEU A 49 18.62 -13.54 7.20
N HIS A 50 19.00 -14.30 6.17
CA HIS A 50 20.17 -13.96 5.36
C HIS A 50 20.00 -12.60 4.70
N TYR A 51 18.87 -12.38 4.02
CA TYR A 51 18.56 -11.12 3.36
C TYR A 51 18.56 -9.94 4.34
N VAL A 52 17.87 -10.08 5.48
CA VAL A 52 17.84 -9.08 6.55
C VAL A 52 19.24 -8.76 7.07
N LYS A 53 20.09 -9.78 7.26
CA LYS A 53 21.50 -9.57 7.67
C LYS A 53 22.28 -8.77 6.64
N GLN A 54 22.05 -8.98 5.33
CA GLN A 54 22.70 -8.18 4.29
C GLN A 54 22.21 -6.73 4.33
N CYS A 55 20.90 -6.50 4.42
CA CYS A 55 20.34 -5.15 4.55
C CYS A 55 20.93 -4.42 5.76
N GLN A 56 20.92 -5.07 6.93
CA GLN A 56 21.31 -4.46 8.21
C GLN A 56 22.78 -4.02 8.25
N LYS A 57 23.68 -4.63 7.46
CA LYS A 57 25.09 -4.20 7.36
C LYS A 57 25.26 -2.76 6.86
N HIS A 58 24.29 -2.25 6.11
CA HIS A 58 24.38 -0.96 5.43
C HIS A 58 23.34 0.06 5.95
N LEU A 59 22.54 -0.34 6.93
CA LEU A 59 21.48 0.47 7.53
C LEU A 59 21.87 0.87 8.94
N LYS A 60 22.39 2.09 9.08
CA LYS A 60 22.80 2.62 10.39
C LYS A 60 21.61 3.04 11.27
N ASN A 61 20.58 3.63 10.65
CA ASN A 61 19.44 4.22 11.36
C ASN A 61 18.12 3.46 11.09
N CYS A 62 18.17 2.27 10.51
CA CYS A 62 16.98 1.44 10.31
C CYS A 62 17.22 0.06 10.92
N GLN A 63 16.31 -0.39 11.79
CA GLN A 63 16.34 -1.73 12.37
C GLN A 63 15.29 -2.61 11.71
N ILE A 64 15.67 -3.77 11.19
CA ILE A 64 14.72 -4.74 10.67
C ILE A 64 14.48 -5.83 11.72
N LYS A 65 13.21 -6.04 12.10
CA LYS A 65 12.77 -7.07 13.03
C LYS A 65 11.88 -8.07 12.31
N VAL A 66 12.31 -9.33 12.26
CA VAL A 66 11.47 -10.42 11.76
C VAL A 66 10.54 -10.88 12.87
N ARG A 67 9.25 -10.98 12.56
CA ARG A 67 8.22 -11.59 13.41
C ARG A 67 7.57 -12.74 12.68
N SER A 68 7.05 -13.70 13.42
CA SER A 68 6.28 -14.80 12.85
C SER A 68 4.86 -14.73 13.41
N LEU A 69 3.90 -15.20 12.63
CA LEU A 69 2.56 -15.47 13.10
C LEU A 69 2.60 -16.57 14.18
N SER A 70 1.69 -16.50 15.15
CA SER A 70 1.46 -17.65 16.03
C SER A 70 0.91 -18.83 15.22
N ALA A 71 0.97 -20.05 15.78
CA ALA A 71 0.40 -21.24 15.13
C ALA A 71 -1.09 -21.05 14.80
N GLU A 72 -1.85 -20.50 15.75
CA GLU A 72 -3.29 -20.21 15.61
C GLU A 72 -3.56 -19.16 14.53
N GLN A 73 -2.81 -18.06 14.51
CA GLN A 73 -2.94 -17.02 13.49
C GLN A 73 -2.62 -17.56 12.09
N LYS A 74 -1.56 -18.37 11.99
CA LYS A 74 -1.18 -19.00 10.74
C LYS A 74 -2.26 -19.98 10.27
N GLU A 75 -2.79 -20.81 11.15
CA GLU A 75 -3.87 -21.75 10.86
C GLU A 75 -5.13 -21.02 10.33
N VAL A 76 -5.54 -19.92 10.96
CA VAL A 76 -6.68 -19.11 10.49
C VAL A 76 -6.46 -18.62 9.05
N LEU A 77 -5.27 -18.11 8.73
CA LEU A 77 -4.95 -17.68 7.36
C LEU A 77 -4.85 -18.87 6.39
N ASP A 78 -4.29 -19.99 6.83
CA ASP A 78 -4.12 -21.20 6.01
C ASP A 78 -5.45 -21.88 5.68
N ASN A 79 -6.47 -21.72 6.52
CA ASN A 79 -7.82 -22.23 6.29
C ASN A 79 -8.64 -21.36 5.31
N LEU A 80 -8.16 -20.16 4.93
CA LEU A 80 -8.82 -19.35 3.92
C LEU A 80 -8.79 -20.04 2.56
N THR A 81 -9.96 -20.14 1.94
CA THR A 81 -10.15 -20.71 0.61
C THR A 81 -10.73 -19.65 -0.32
N PHE A 82 -10.05 -19.42 -1.44
CA PHE A 82 -10.44 -18.42 -2.43
C PHE A 82 -10.74 -19.09 -3.76
N ALA A 83 -11.77 -18.59 -4.46
CA ALA A 83 -12.07 -19.01 -5.83
C ALA A 83 -11.06 -18.45 -6.86
N SER A 84 -10.33 -17.40 -6.51
CA SER A 84 -9.39 -16.70 -7.39
C SER A 84 -7.97 -16.74 -6.85
N ASN A 85 -7.00 -17.02 -7.74
CA ASN A 85 -5.57 -17.00 -7.45
C ASN A 85 -4.99 -15.58 -7.28
N LEU A 86 -5.82 -14.55 -7.53
CA LEU A 86 -5.47 -13.15 -7.28
C LEU A 86 -5.36 -12.86 -5.79
N PHE A 87 -6.10 -13.60 -4.96
CA PHE A 87 -6.06 -13.42 -3.51
C PHE A 87 -5.01 -14.36 -2.90
N TYR A 88 -4.04 -13.77 -2.22
CA TYR A 88 -3.04 -14.48 -1.44
C TYR A 88 -3.27 -14.26 0.06
N LYS A 89 -3.04 -15.31 0.85
CA LYS A 89 -3.43 -15.37 2.26
C LYS A 89 -2.75 -14.30 3.12
N SER A 90 -1.50 -13.95 2.79
CA SER A 90 -0.76 -12.92 3.54
C SER A 90 -1.40 -11.52 3.45
N MET A 91 -2.21 -11.21 2.43
CA MET A 91 -2.98 -9.95 2.38
C MET A 91 -3.89 -9.78 3.61
N TYR A 92 -4.43 -10.88 4.13
CA TYR A 92 -5.34 -10.87 5.28
C TYR A 92 -4.60 -10.72 6.60
N GLY A 93 -3.28 -10.93 6.60
CA GLY A 93 -2.43 -10.69 7.76
C GLY A 93 -2.50 -9.25 8.27
N LYS A 94 -2.87 -8.28 7.41
CA LYS A 94 -3.08 -6.88 7.85
C LYS A 94 -4.14 -6.73 8.93
N LEU A 95 -5.11 -7.65 9.00
CA LEU A 95 -6.11 -7.70 10.07
C LEU A 95 -5.52 -8.14 11.42
N LEU A 96 -4.33 -8.73 11.44
CA LEU A 96 -3.70 -9.25 12.65
C LEU A 96 -2.65 -8.29 13.24
N ILE A 97 -2.39 -7.14 12.61
CA ILE A 97 -1.28 -6.23 12.96
C ILE A 97 -1.39 -5.73 14.41
N ALA A 98 -2.59 -5.38 14.87
CA ALA A 98 -2.81 -4.87 16.22
C ALA A 98 -2.39 -5.87 17.32
N ASP A 99 -2.58 -7.17 17.05
CA ASP A 99 -2.21 -8.26 17.96
C ASP A 99 -0.73 -8.66 17.79
N LEU A 100 -0.19 -8.56 16.56
CA LEU A 100 1.21 -8.89 16.27
C LEU A 100 2.19 -7.88 16.89
N LEU A 101 1.74 -6.64 17.09
CA LEU A 101 2.56 -5.53 17.59
C LEU A 101 1.91 -4.87 18.81
N PRO A 102 1.80 -5.58 19.96
CA PRO A 102 1.08 -5.10 21.13
C PRO A 102 1.72 -3.88 21.79
N ASN A 103 3.02 -3.66 21.55
CA ASN A 103 3.81 -2.58 22.14
C ASN A 103 3.92 -1.34 21.23
N GLU A 104 3.34 -1.40 20.03
CA GLU A 104 3.31 -0.26 19.11
C GLU A 104 1.92 0.40 19.20
N ASP A 105 1.88 1.71 19.38
CA ASP A 105 0.62 2.47 19.37
C ASP A 105 0.18 2.83 17.95
N GLN A 106 1.14 3.06 17.06
CA GLN A 106 0.91 3.46 15.68
C GLN A 106 1.93 2.81 14.76
N VAL A 107 1.51 2.43 13.55
CA VAL A 107 2.41 1.85 12.53
C VAL A 107 2.02 2.29 11.12
N LEU A 108 3.01 2.40 10.23
CA LEU A 108 2.80 2.53 8.80
C LEU A 108 2.81 1.13 8.16
N PHE A 109 1.67 0.67 7.67
CA PHE A 109 1.59 -0.52 6.84
C PHE A 109 1.93 -0.17 5.39
N LEU A 110 2.82 -0.95 4.79
CA LEU A 110 3.13 -0.91 3.37
C LEU A 110 2.89 -2.29 2.76
N ASP A 111 2.10 -2.32 1.70
CA ASP A 111 1.93 -3.51 0.87
C ASP A 111 3.22 -3.79 0.09
N THR A 112 3.52 -5.07 -0.08
CA THR A 112 4.78 -5.56 -0.65
C THR A 112 4.94 -5.12 -2.11
N GLU A 113 3.83 -4.86 -2.81
CA GLU A 113 3.79 -4.41 -4.21
C GLU A 113 3.86 -2.87 -4.34
N THR A 114 4.56 -2.20 -3.43
CA THR A 114 4.77 -0.75 -3.43
C THR A 114 6.25 -0.38 -3.67
N ILE A 115 6.50 0.87 -4.07
CA ILE A 115 7.83 1.48 -4.16
C ILE A 115 7.80 2.81 -3.42
N VAL A 116 8.80 3.03 -2.56
CA VAL A 116 9.02 4.30 -1.87
C VAL A 116 10.03 5.14 -2.66
N LEU A 117 9.61 6.35 -3.05
CA LEU A 117 10.41 7.26 -3.87
C LEU A 117 11.05 8.40 -3.08
N GLN A 118 10.41 8.79 -1.99
CA GLN A 118 10.83 9.92 -1.17
C GLN A 118 10.81 9.54 0.31
N ASP A 119 11.53 10.35 1.07
CA ASP A 119 11.62 10.23 2.52
C ASP A 119 10.23 10.10 3.16
N LEU A 120 10.07 9.11 4.06
CA LEU A 120 8.81 8.79 4.72
C LEU A 120 8.56 9.64 5.97
N HIS A 121 9.43 10.59 6.32
CA HIS A 121 9.34 11.41 7.53
C HIS A 121 7.97 12.02 7.74
N GLU A 122 7.45 12.65 6.69
CA GLU A 122 6.16 13.33 6.72
C GLU A 122 5.02 12.34 7.00
N LEU A 123 5.08 11.14 6.40
CA LEU A 123 4.06 10.11 6.57
C LEU A 123 4.16 9.41 7.94
N LEU A 124 5.37 9.14 8.41
CA LEU A 124 5.63 8.56 9.73
C LEU A 124 5.25 9.51 10.87
N ASN A 125 5.38 10.82 10.65
CA ASN A 125 5.01 11.83 11.63
C ASN A 125 3.66 12.50 11.33
N TYR A 126 2.86 11.92 10.43
CA TYR A 126 1.56 12.46 10.08
C TYR A 126 0.65 12.52 11.32
N PRO A 127 0.00 13.66 11.59
CA PRO A 127 -0.83 13.81 12.77
C PRO A 127 -2.06 12.91 12.67
N MET A 128 -2.25 12.04 13.65
CA MET A 128 -3.44 11.22 13.79
C MET A 128 -4.26 11.66 14.99
N ALA A 129 -5.56 11.85 14.79
CA ALA A 129 -6.52 11.97 15.88
C ALA A 129 -6.66 10.63 16.63
N ASP A 130 -6.81 10.71 17.96
CA ASP A 130 -6.93 9.53 18.83
C ASP A 130 -8.20 8.73 18.54
N ASP A 131 -9.23 9.37 18.00
CA ASP A 131 -10.51 8.77 17.66
C ASP A 131 -10.62 8.27 16.21
N VAL A 132 -9.49 8.16 15.52
CA VAL A 132 -9.41 7.64 14.14
C VAL A 132 -8.51 6.40 14.08
N SER A 133 -9.03 5.31 13.50
CA SER A 133 -8.38 4.00 13.40
C SER A 133 -7.39 3.93 12.25
N ILE A 134 -7.74 4.51 11.10
CA ILE A 134 -6.99 4.38 9.85
C ILE A 134 -6.85 5.74 9.17
N TYR A 135 -5.63 6.07 8.75
CA TYR A 135 -5.37 7.10 7.76
C TYR A 135 -4.84 6.43 6.49
N ALA A 136 -5.49 6.69 5.36
CA ALA A 136 -5.17 6.06 4.08
C ALA A 136 -5.61 6.96 2.92
N CYS A 137 -5.01 6.82 1.74
CA CYS A 137 -5.48 7.55 0.55
C CYS A 137 -6.76 6.92 0.00
N HIS A 138 -7.55 7.71 -0.74
CA HIS A 138 -8.73 7.22 -1.45
C HIS A 138 -8.38 6.11 -2.44
N ASP A 139 -9.26 5.12 -2.57
CA ASP A 139 -9.19 4.09 -3.63
C ASP A 139 -10.02 4.54 -4.83
N HIS A 140 -9.45 5.43 -5.63
CA HIS A 140 -10.14 6.05 -6.77
C HIS A 140 -10.67 5.03 -7.78
N LEU A 141 -9.97 3.91 -7.95
CA LEU A 141 -10.40 2.83 -8.85
C LEU A 141 -11.63 2.10 -8.29
N LEU A 142 -11.64 1.79 -6.99
CA LEU A 142 -12.80 1.19 -6.35
C LEU A 142 -13.98 2.16 -6.29
N GLU A 143 -13.76 3.42 -5.94
CA GLU A 143 -14.78 4.47 -5.95
C GLU A 143 -15.43 4.59 -7.34
N ARG A 144 -14.61 4.67 -8.39
CA ARG A 144 -15.08 4.66 -9.79
C ARG A 144 -15.92 3.42 -10.09
N SER A 145 -15.44 2.25 -9.69
CA SER A 145 -16.15 0.99 -9.91
C SER A 145 -17.53 1.02 -9.23
N LEU A 146 -17.61 1.50 -7.99
CA LEU A 146 -18.85 1.55 -7.21
C LEU A 146 -19.89 2.56 -7.72
N ARG A 147 -19.49 3.52 -8.56
CA ARG A 147 -20.41 4.47 -9.21
C ARG A 147 -21.30 3.82 -10.27
N PHE A 148 -20.82 2.78 -10.95
CA PHE A 148 -21.56 2.10 -12.01
C PHE A 148 -22.29 0.85 -11.50
N GLU A 149 -23.25 0.33 -12.28
CA GLU A 149 -23.79 -1.00 -12.02
C GLU A 149 -22.74 -2.05 -12.39
N LEU A 150 -22.37 -2.86 -11.41
CA LEU A 150 -21.27 -3.81 -11.55
C LEU A 150 -21.81 -5.19 -11.87
N LYS A 151 -21.12 -5.90 -12.77
CA LYS A 151 -21.37 -7.32 -13.03
C LYS A 151 -20.93 -8.19 -11.84
N ASP A 152 -20.03 -7.68 -11.01
CA ASP A 152 -19.46 -8.39 -9.87
C ASP A 152 -20.42 -8.42 -8.68
N SER A 153 -20.90 -9.62 -8.35
CA SER A 153 -21.90 -9.85 -7.29
C SER A 153 -21.42 -9.41 -5.89
N TYR A 154 -20.13 -9.56 -5.59
CA TYR A 154 -19.56 -9.17 -4.29
C TYR A 154 -19.46 -7.65 -4.15
N LEU A 155 -19.22 -6.89 -5.22
CA LEU A 155 -19.19 -5.42 -5.18
C LEU A 155 -20.59 -4.83 -4.99
N ASN A 156 -21.61 -5.43 -5.61
CA ASN A 156 -23.01 -5.07 -5.35
C ASN A 156 -23.39 -5.35 -3.88
N SER A 157 -22.96 -6.49 -3.35
CA SER A 157 -23.15 -6.85 -1.93
C SER A 157 -22.46 -5.86 -1.00
N PHE A 158 -21.22 -5.48 -1.31
CA PHE A 158 -20.50 -4.44 -0.58
C PHE A 158 -21.25 -3.10 -0.60
N LYS A 159 -21.66 -2.63 -1.78
CA LYS A 159 -22.40 -1.36 -1.96
C LYS A 159 -23.67 -1.33 -1.11
N TYR A 160 -24.40 -2.44 -1.07
CA TYR A 160 -25.59 -2.59 -0.22
C TYR A 160 -25.25 -2.53 1.27
N LEU A 161 -24.25 -3.31 1.72
CA LEU A 161 -23.85 -3.39 3.12
C LEU A 161 -23.24 -2.08 3.63
N TYR A 162 -22.43 -1.41 2.80
CA TYR A 162 -21.79 -0.14 3.14
C TYR A 162 -22.84 0.94 3.44
N LYS A 163 -23.91 0.98 2.64
CA LYS A 163 -25.02 1.93 2.80
C LYS A 163 -25.95 1.57 3.97
N ARG A 164 -25.90 0.34 4.48
CA ARG A 164 -26.79 -0.13 5.54
C ARG A 164 -26.47 0.57 6.86
N GLY A 165 -27.49 1.13 7.49
CA GLY A 165 -27.37 1.81 8.79
C GLY A 165 -26.84 3.24 8.70
N LEU A 166 -26.61 3.78 7.50
CA LEU A 166 -26.35 5.20 7.32
C LEU A 166 -27.68 5.96 7.38
N ALA A 167 -27.72 7.04 8.17
CA ALA A 167 -28.92 7.86 8.33
C ALA A 167 -29.40 8.49 7.01
N LYS A 168 -28.48 8.72 6.07
CA LYS A 168 -28.75 9.19 4.72
C LYS A 168 -27.96 8.34 3.73
N TYR A 169 -28.58 7.96 2.63
CA TYR A 169 -27.90 7.29 1.54
C TYR A 169 -26.89 8.25 0.92
N PRO A 170 -25.57 7.97 1.00
CA PRO A 170 -24.59 8.85 0.39
C PRO A 170 -24.70 8.72 -1.15
N GLU A 171 -24.61 9.88 -1.81
CA GLU A 171 -24.58 9.98 -3.27
C GLU A 171 -23.30 9.35 -3.82
N GLU A 172 -22.16 9.60 -3.14
CA GLU A 172 -20.86 9.01 -3.46
C GLU A 172 -20.40 8.09 -2.31
N ILE A 173 -19.90 6.90 -2.63
CA ILE A 173 -19.25 6.02 -1.64
C ILE A 173 -17.77 6.36 -1.65
N GLU A 174 -17.27 6.85 -0.53
CA GLU A 174 -15.84 7.09 -0.31
C GLU A 174 -15.20 5.86 0.32
N VAL A 175 -14.09 5.43 -0.24
CA VAL A 175 -13.35 4.24 0.23
C VAL A 175 -11.87 4.50 0.15
N PHE A 176 -11.12 3.89 1.07
CA PHE A 176 -9.68 3.98 1.09
C PHE A 176 -9.00 2.75 0.50
N SER A 177 -7.77 2.94 0.06
CA SER A 177 -6.89 1.87 -0.38
C SER A 177 -6.11 1.31 0.81
N SER A 178 -6.03 -0.02 0.92
CA SER A 178 -5.27 -0.70 1.97
C SER A 178 -3.82 -1.03 1.59
N GLN A 179 -3.30 -0.44 0.50
CA GLN A 179 -1.90 -0.62 0.11
C GLN A 179 -0.94 0.16 1.00
N VAL A 180 -1.35 1.35 1.44
CA VAL A 180 -0.61 2.20 2.37
C VAL A 180 -1.58 2.68 3.43
N MET A 181 -1.33 2.33 4.69
CA MET A 181 -2.20 2.72 5.81
C MET A 181 -1.37 3.11 7.01
N LEU A 182 -1.65 4.26 7.59
CA LEU A 182 -1.20 4.61 8.92
C LEU A 182 -2.27 4.13 9.91
N LEU A 183 -1.90 3.19 10.77
CA LEU A 183 -2.81 2.47 11.65
C LEU A 183 -2.63 2.91 13.09
N ASN A 184 -3.73 3.26 13.76
CA ASN A 184 -3.75 3.53 15.20
C ASN A 184 -4.02 2.22 15.95
N LEU A 185 -2.95 1.47 16.20
CA LEU A 185 -3.05 0.15 16.83
C LEU A 185 -3.61 0.21 18.25
N LYS A 186 -3.33 1.31 18.98
CA LYS A 186 -3.92 1.53 20.31
C LYS A 186 -5.45 1.56 20.23
N ARG A 187 -6.01 2.37 19.34
CA ARG A 187 -7.46 2.47 19.13
C ARG A 187 -8.06 1.14 18.65
N LEU A 188 -7.41 0.47 17.70
CA LEU A 188 -7.85 -0.85 17.22
C LEU A 188 -7.97 -1.86 18.38
N ARG A 189 -7.01 -1.85 19.31
CA ARG A 189 -7.04 -2.68 20.53
C ARG A 189 -8.13 -2.25 21.51
N GLU A 190 -8.32 -0.94 21.73
CA GLU A 190 -9.39 -0.39 22.60
C GLU A 190 -10.79 -0.80 22.11
N GLN A 191 -10.99 -0.81 20.79
CA GLN A 191 -12.22 -1.27 20.14
C GLN A 191 -12.37 -2.80 20.12
N GLN A 192 -11.34 -3.55 20.56
CA GLN A 192 -11.28 -5.01 20.47
C GLN A 192 -11.52 -5.53 19.04
N ILE A 193 -11.07 -4.77 18.03
CA ILE A 193 -11.39 -5.03 16.62
C ILE A 193 -10.89 -6.40 16.14
N SER A 194 -9.82 -6.92 16.75
CA SER A 194 -9.24 -8.22 16.44
C SER A 194 -10.27 -9.35 16.55
N LYS A 195 -11.24 -9.25 17.47
CA LYS A 195 -12.34 -10.22 17.58
C LYS A 195 -13.23 -10.22 16.34
N HIS A 196 -13.59 -9.04 15.84
CA HIS A 196 -14.39 -8.90 14.63
C HIS A 196 -13.63 -9.36 13.39
N TYR A 197 -12.33 -9.12 13.35
CA TYR A 197 -11.45 -9.59 12.29
C TYR A 197 -11.33 -11.10 12.26
N LEU A 198 -11.10 -11.74 13.41
CA LEU A 198 -11.07 -13.20 13.50
C LEU A 198 -12.43 -13.80 13.11
N GLN A 199 -13.55 -13.23 13.59
CA GLN A 199 -14.89 -13.67 13.19
C GLN A 199 -15.09 -13.64 11.66
N TYR A 200 -14.66 -12.57 11.00
CA TYR A 200 -14.70 -12.49 9.54
C TYR A 200 -13.89 -13.61 8.88
N LEU A 201 -12.62 -13.75 9.27
CA LEU A 201 -11.69 -14.73 8.71
C LEU A 201 -12.18 -16.18 8.87
N THR A 202 -12.89 -16.48 9.96
CA THR A 202 -13.41 -17.84 10.25
C THR A 202 -14.83 -18.08 9.75
N SER A 203 -15.49 -17.09 9.14
CA SER A 203 -16.89 -17.19 8.71
C SER A 203 -17.01 -17.34 7.19
N ASP A 204 -18.17 -17.82 6.71
CA ASP A 204 -18.47 -17.81 5.27
C ASP A 204 -18.59 -16.38 4.69
N PHE A 205 -18.62 -15.34 5.54
CA PHE A 205 -18.63 -13.96 5.08
C PHE A 205 -17.36 -13.60 4.29
N VAL A 206 -16.21 -14.22 4.60
CA VAL A 206 -14.98 -14.05 3.80
C VAL A 206 -15.14 -14.55 2.37
N LYS A 207 -16.02 -15.53 2.11
CA LYS A 207 -16.30 -16.01 0.74
C LYS A 207 -17.23 -15.04 0.00
N ALA A 208 -18.19 -14.44 0.72
CA ALA A 208 -19.12 -13.47 0.15
C ALA A 208 -18.45 -12.11 -0.13
N LEU A 209 -17.50 -11.71 0.72
CA LEU A 209 -16.70 -10.49 0.57
C LEU A 209 -15.20 -10.82 0.61
N PRO A 210 -14.65 -11.43 -0.46
CA PRO A 210 -13.31 -12.04 -0.49
C PRO A 210 -12.17 -11.06 -0.72
N HIS A 211 -12.44 -9.76 -0.68
CA HIS A 211 -11.42 -8.75 -0.82
C HIS A 211 -11.25 -8.02 0.51
N VAL A 212 -10.11 -8.23 1.18
CA VAL A 212 -9.84 -7.65 2.51
C VAL A 212 -10.01 -6.12 2.53
N ASN A 213 -9.67 -5.42 1.44
CA ASN A 213 -9.91 -3.97 1.32
C ASN A 213 -11.39 -3.59 1.47
N LEU A 214 -12.31 -4.39 0.91
CA LEU A 214 -13.75 -4.14 1.06
C LEU A 214 -14.20 -4.37 2.49
N TYR A 215 -13.70 -5.42 3.14
CA TYR A 215 -14.04 -5.67 4.54
C TYR A 215 -13.51 -4.58 5.47
N LEU A 216 -12.28 -4.10 5.25
CA LEU A 216 -11.71 -2.96 5.95
C LEU A 216 -12.55 -1.71 5.78
N ASN A 217 -12.91 -1.37 4.55
CA ASN A 217 -13.77 -0.22 4.26
C ASN A 217 -15.16 -0.37 4.87
N LEU A 218 -15.75 -1.56 4.90
CA LEU A 218 -17.03 -1.78 5.56
C LEU A 218 -16.92 -1.59 7.08
N THR A 219 -15.88 -2.14 7.68
CA THR A 219 -15.65 -2.10 9.13
C THR A 219 -15.35 -0.69 9.62
N HIS A 220 -14.50 0.03 8.89
CA HIS A 220 -13.95 1.33 9.28
C HIS A 220 -14.59 2.52 8.55
N ARG A 221 -15.73 2.34 7.87
CA ARG A 221 -16.40 3.41 7.08
C ARG A 221 -16.70 4.70 7.87
N LEU A 222 -16.77 4.64 9.20
CA LEU A 222 -17.02 5.78 10.08
C LEU A 222 -15.78 6.20 10.89
N ASP A 223 -14.64 5.55 10.66
CA ASP A 223 -13.46 5.61 11.53
C ASP A 223 -12.16 5.56 10.70
N TRP A 224 -12.13 6.37 9.64
CA TRP A 224 -10.94 6.58 8.82
C TRP A 224 -10.85 8.04 8.39
N GLN A 225 -9.65 8.47 7.99
CA GLN A 225 -9.40 9.81 7.43
C GLN A 225 -8.49 9.74 6.21
N PRO A 226 -8.65 10.66 5.24
CA PRO A 226 -7.85 10.65 4.03
C PRO A 226 -6.41 11.13 4.28
N LEU A 227 -5.48 10.45 3.62
CA LEU A 227 -4.12 10.94 3.40
C LEU A 227 -4.01 11.59 2.01
N PRO A 228 -3.13 12.58 1.83
CA PRO A 228 -2.77 13.09 0.51
C PRO A 228 -2.38 11.97 -0.48
N ASP A 229 -2.85 12.04 -1.72
CA ASP A 229 -2.67 10.96 -2.71
C ASP A 229 -1.19 10.69 -3.06
N LYS A 230 -0.29 11.66 -2.81
CA LYS A 230 1.16 11.45 -2.92
C LYS A 230 1.68 10.28 -2.08
N PHE A 231 0.99 9.93 -0.99
CA PHE A 231 1.39 8.82 -0.12
C PHE A 231 0.90 7.45 -0.61
N ASN A 232 0.14 7.38 -1.70
CA ASN A 232 -0.29 6.12 -2.31
C ASN A 232 -0.71 6.33 -3.78
N TYR A 233 0.28 6.48 -4.66
CA TYR A 233 0.05 6.71 -6.08
C TYR A 233 -0.30 5.41 -6.80
N GLN A 234 -1.58 5.22 -7.14
CA GLN A 234 -2.15 3.94 -7.59
C GLN A 234 -2.00 3.70 -9.10
N VAL A 235 -0.99 2.93 -9.51
CA VAL A 235 -0.61 2.77 -10.92
C VAL A 235 -1.74 2.31 -11.84
N ASP A 236 -2.61 1.39 -11.41
CA ASP A 236 -3.69 0.89 -12.27
C ASP A 236 -4.78 1.94 -12.50
N TYR A 237 -5.13 2.75 -11.49
CA TYR A 237 -6.04 3.88 -11.67
C TYR A 237 -5.48 4.87 -12.70
N ILE A 238 -4.19 5.19 -12.55
CA ILE A 238 -3.49 6.08 -13.46
C ILE A 238 -3.54 5.52 -14.87
N ASN A 239 -3.19 4.25 -15.04
CA ASN A 239 -3.19 3.56 -16.33
C ASN A 239 -4.57 3.61 -17.02
N GLU A 240 -5.67 3.40 -16.28
CA GLU A 240 -7.03 3.52 -16.83
C GLU A 240 -7.37 4.93 -17.31
N GLU A 241 -6.97 5.96 -16.57
CA GLU A 241 -7.15 7.35 -16.99
C GLU A 241 -6.37 7.65 -18.26
N LEU A 242 -5.14 7.12 -18.43
CA LEU A 242 -4.38 7.31 -19.67
C LEU A 242 -5.10 6.66 -20.85
N ILE A 243 -5.63 5.45 -20.64
CA ILE A 243 -6.38 4.73 -21.67
C ILE A 243 -7.63 5.54 -22.06
N ALA A 244 -8.32 6.16 -21.09
CA ALA A 244 -9.48 7.00 -21.35
C ALA A 244 -9.10 8.27 -22.13
N LEU A 245 -8.05 8.99 -21.73
CA LEU A 245 -7.59 10.21 -22.42
C LEU A 245 -7.10 9.91 -23.84
N ASN A 246 -6.35 8.82 -24.03
CA ASN A 246 -5.90 8.38 -25.35
C ASN A 246 -7.07 8.05 -26.29
N LYS A 247 -8.15 7.45 -25.77
CA LYS A 247 -9.38 7.20 -26.55
C LYS A 247 -10.10 8.48 -26.97
N LEU A 248 -9.92 9.55 -26.20
CA LEU A 248 -10.45 10.88 -26.50
C LEU A 248 -9.49 11.73 -27.34
N GLU A 249 -8.36 11.15 -27.79
CA GLU A 249 -7.29 11.85 -28.52
C GLU A 249 -6.75 13.08 -27.77
N ILE A 250 -6.87 13.08 -26.44
CA ILE A 250 -6.33 14.14 -25.59
C ILE A 250 -4.84 13.85 -25.39
N GLU A 251 -4.00 14.71 -25.98
CA GLU A 251 -2.57 14.67 -25.73
C GLU A 251 -2.31 15.01 -24.26
N VAL A 252 -1.51 14.16 -23.60
CA VAL A 252 -1.13 14.41 -22.22
C VAL A 252 0.28 14.93 -22.15
N VAL A 253 0.39 16.13 -21.58
CA VAL A 253 1.66 16.81 -21.37
C VAL A 253 2.48 16.02 -20.35
N LYS A 254 3.74 15.72 -20.72
CA LYS A 254 4.65 15.01 -19.82
C LYS A 254 5.09 15.94 -18.70
N TYR A 255 5.36 15.40 -17.52
CA TYR A 255 5.88 16.22 -16.41
C TYR A 255 7.15 17.00 -16.79
N ALA A 256 8.06 16.38 -17.55
CA ALA A 256 9.29 17.02 -18.01
C ALA A 256 9.03 18.26 -18.90
N ASP A 257 7.87 18.27 -19.58
CA ASP A 257 7.45 19.28 -20.55
C ASP A 257 6.52 20.35 -19.92
N LEU A 258 6.21 20.25 -18.62
CA LEU A 258 5.42 21.27 -17.91
C LEU A 258 6.28 22.51 -17.60
N ASP A 259 5.77 23.69 -17.95
CA ASP A 259 6.36 24.99 -17.62
C ASP A 259 5.27 25.98 -17.15
N PRO A 260 5.32 26.49 -15.90
CA PRO A 260 6.29 26.14 -14.86
C PRO A 260 6.09 24.69 -14.41
N LYS A 261 7.20 24.04 -14.02
CA LYS A 261 7.10 22.77 -13.28
C LYS A 261 6.33 23.07 -12.00
N PRO A 262 5.24 22.34 -11.73
CA PRO A 262 4.45 22.63 -10.56
C PRO A 262 5.25 22.37 -9.29
N SER A 263 5.01 23.19 -8.26
CA SER A 263 5.75 23.18 -6.99
C SER A 263 5.41 22.00 -6.07
N TYR A 264 4.42 21.17 -6.43
CA TYR A 264 3.94 20.09 -5.57
C TYR A 264 4.90 18.89 -5.56
N ASN A 265 4.86 18.13 -4.45
CA ASN A 265 5.72 16.97 -4.24
C ASN A 265 5.41 15.85 -5.23
N LEU A 266 6.47 15.25 -5.79
CA LEU A 266 6.42 13.97 -6.49
C LEU A 266 5.66 12.92 -5.64
N PRO A 267 5.19 11.81 -6.24
CA PRO A 267 4.69 10.69 -5.43
C PRO A 267 5.74 10.25 -4.42
N VAL A 268 5.33 10.06 -3.17
CA VAL A 268 6.18 9.55 -2.07
C VAL A 268 6.17 8.02 -2.09
N VAL A 269 5.00 7.41 -2.28
CA VAL A 269 4.84 5.97 -2.45
C VAL A 269 4.04 5.69 -3.71
N ILE A 270 4.50 4.73 -4.52
CA ILE A 270 3.78 4.19 -5.66
C ILE A 270 3.26 2.81 -5.29
N SER A 271 2.01 2.54 -5.65
CA SER A 271 1.38 1.24 -5.45
C SER A 271 1.00 0.64 -6.80
N PHE A 272 1.53 -0.54 -7.11
CA PHE A 272 1.09 -1.32 -8.26
C PHE A 272 -0.23 -2.02 -7.92
N THR A 273 -1.32 -1.26 -7.85
CA THR A 273 -2.66 -1.79 -7.56
C THR A 273 -3.16 -2.70 -8.68
N GLY A 274 -4.22 -3.47 -8.39
CA GLY A 274 -4.90 -4.31 -9.39
C GLY A 274 -4.11 -5.55 -9.83
N ILE A 275 -4.40 -6.04 -11.04
CA ILE A 275 -3.91 -7.35 -11.54
C ILE A 275 -2.62 -7.23 -12.35
N ASN A 276 -2.37 -6.06 -12.93
CA ASN A 276 -1.21 -5.81 -13.76
C ASN A 276 -0.06 -5.36 -12.86
N LYS A 277 0.98 -6.19 -12.80
CA LYS A 277 2.18 -5.95 -11.99
C LYS A 277 3.41 -5.85 -12.89
N PRO A 278 4.46 -5.16 -12.44
CA PRO A 278 5.70 -5.03 -13.20
C PRO A 278 6.30 -6.34 -13.71
N LEU A 279 6.25 -7.42 -12.90
CA LEU A 279 6.85 -8.72 -13.26
C LEU A 279 5.92 -9.62 -14.08
N ASN A 280 4.60 -9.39 -14.07
CA ASN A 280 3.63 -10.27 -14.73
C ASN A 280 3.00 -9.65 -16.00
N SER A 281 3.25 -8.37 -16.27
CA SER A 281 2.65 -7.64 -17.39
C SER A 281 3.70 -7.12 -18.37
N ASN A 282 3.44 -7.36 -19.66
CA ASN A 282 4.17 -6.75 -20.78
C ASN A 282 3.56 -5.40 -21.20
N ALA A 283 2.50 -4.93 -20.53
CA ALA A 283 1.92 -3.63 -20.79
C ALA A 283 2.92 -2.52 -20.43
N LYS A 284 2.79 -1.37 -21.10
CA LYS A 284 3.52 -0.14 -20.77
C LYS A 284 2.97 0.47 -19.46
N LEU A 285 3.07 -0.26 -18.36
CA LEU A 285 2.66 0.20 -17.04
C LEU A 285 3.54 1.37 -16.60
N PRO A 286 2.93 2.47 -16.10
CA PRO A 286 3.68 3.54 -15.44
C PRO A 286 4.61 2.96 -14.36
N PHE A 287 5.82 3.51 -14.26
CA PHE A 287 6.85 3.11 -13.29
C PHE A 287 7.35 1.65 -13.37
N ARG A 288 6.94 0.86 -14.37
CA ARG A 288 7.49 -0.49 -14.56
C ARG A 288 9.01 -0.48 -14.76
N ARG A 289 9.54 0.46 -15.54
CA ARG A 289 10.98 0.54 -15.77
C ARG A 289 11.73 0.84 -14.46
N LEU A 290 11.17 1.67 -13.56
CA LEU A 290 11.75 1.93 -12.24
C LEU A 290 11.83 0.64 -11.42
N PHE A 291 10.73 -0.09 -11.40
CA PHE A 291 10.67 -1.38 -10.74
C PHE A 291 11.75 -2.33 -11.28
N MET A 292 11.89 -2.43 -12.62
CA MET A 292 12.88 -3.33 -13.23
C MET A 292 14.33 -2.92 -12.92
N GLU A 293 14.62 -1.62 -12.85
CA GLU A 293 15.95 -1.14 -12.47
C GLU A 293 16.28 -1.50 -11.01
N LEU A 294 15.36 -1.29 -10.08
CA LEU A 294 15.53 -1.71 -8.68
C LEU A 294 15.57 -3.24 -8.51
N TYR A 295 14.84 -3.97 -9.36
CA TYR A 295 14.80 -5.43 -9.34
C TYR A 295 16.13 -6.04 -9.80
N ASN A 296 16.74 -5.50 -10.86
CA ASN A 296 17.96 -6.05 -11.45
C ASN A 296 19.23 -5.74 -10.64
N GLU A 297 19.26 -4.63 -9.91
CA GLU A 297 20.42 -4.21 -9.12
C GLU A 297 20.46 -4.92 -7.76
N SER A 298 21.61 -5.45 -7.34
CA SER A 298 21.69 -6.03 -5.99
C SER A 298 21.64 -4.96 -4.92
N ILE A 299 21.14 -5.31 -3.73
CA ILE A 299 21.11 -4.36 -2.60
C ILE A 299 22.51 -3.84 -2.25
N SER A 300 23.53 -4.68 -2.32
CA SER A 300 24.92 -4.29 -2.09
C SER A 300 25.41 -3.27 -3.11
N GLU A 301 25.12 -3.47 -4.41
CA GLU A 301 25.47 -2.52 -5.46
C GLU A 301 24.76 -1.18 -5.27
N ILE A 302 23.46 -1.19 -4.97
CA ILE A 302 22.67 0.02 -4.68
C ILE A 302 23.26 0.78 -3.49
N LEU A 303 23.62 0.07 -2.43
CA LEU A 303 24.12 0.67 -1.19
C LEU A 303 25.56 1.16 -1.30
N LEU A 304 26.38 0.55 -2.15
CA LEU A 304 27.75 1.01 -2.45
C LEU A 304 27.75 2.17 -3.45
N ASN A 305 26.80 2.17 -4.39
CA ASN A 305 26.69 3.17 -5.46
C ASN A 305 25.59 4.20 -5.18
N ARG A 306 25.32 4.55 -3.91
CA ARG A 306 24.28 5.55 -3.54
C ARG A 306 24.41 6.90 -4.26
N ASN A 307 25.61 7.24 -4.74
CA ASN A 307 25.87 8.46 -5.51
C ASN A 307 25.65 8.32 -7.02
N VAL A 308 25.39 7.12 -7.52
CA VAL A 308 25.20 6.81 -8.95
C VAL A 308 23.71 6.60 -9.28
N PHE A 309 22.95 6.00 -8.36
CA PHE A 309 21.52 5.79 -8.55
C PHE A 309 20.70 7.00 -8.07
N ASP A 310 20.61 8.03 -8.91
CA ASP A 310 19.78 9.20 -8.64
C ASP A 310 18.30 8.89 -8.95
N VAL A 311 17.58 8.40 -7.93
CA VAL A 311 16.14 8.15 -7.99
C VAL A 311 15.37 9.39 -8.46
N ASN A 312 15.81 10.61 -8.12
CA ASN A 312 15.14 11.83 -8.55
C ASN A 312 15.36 12.10 -10.04
N SER A 313 16.58 11.91 -10.55
CA SER A 313 16.86 11.97 -12.00
C SER A 313 16.04 10.94 -12.76
N LEU A 314 15.95 9.72 -12.22
CA LEU A 314 15.19 8.63 -12.82
C LEU A 314 13.68 8.91 -12.83
N ILE A 315 13.11 9.38 -11.71
CA ILE A 315 11.70 9.83 -11.62
C ILE A 315 11.43 10.96 -12.62
N LYS A 316 12.33 11.95 -12.69
CA LYS A 316 12.21 13.07 -13.65
C LYS A 316 12.30 12.61 -15.10
N SER A 317 12.97 11.49 -15.37
CA SER A 317 13.09 10.90 -16.70
C SER A 317 11.89 10.05 -17.11
N TYR A 318 11.02 9.68 -16.17
CA TYR A 318 9.84 8.88 -16.49
C TYR A 318 8.71 9.70 -17.10
N ASN A 319 8.10 9.11 -18.13
CA ASN A 319 6.81 9.51 -18.64
C ASN A 319 5.73 9.09 -17.65
N TYR A 320 5.50 9.87 -16.58
CA TYR A 320 4.27 9.76 -15.83
C TYR A 320 3.34 10.88 -16.29
N LEU A 321 2.08 10.52 -16.50
CA LEU A 321 1.07 11.54 -16.66
C LEU A 321 0.90 12.16 -15.28
N HIS A 322 1.09 13.48 -15.24
CA HIS A 322 0.47 14.33 -14.25
C HIS A 322 -1.04 14.05 -14.29
N LEU A 323 -1.54 13.11 -13.49
CA LEU A 323 -2.99 13.00 -13.36
C LEU A 323 -3.47 14.09 -12.42
N LEU A 324 -4.10 15.07 -13.08
CA LEU A 324 -5.22 15.88 -12.61
C LEU A 324 -4.93 16.68 -11.34
N LYS A 325 -4.40 17.89 -11.56
CA LYS A 325 -4.30 19.01 -10.61
C LYS A 325 -4.38 18.56 -9.15
N LEU A 326 -3.31 17.98 -8.60
CA LEU A 326 -3.25 17.93 -7.15
C LEU A 326 -3.15 19.39 -6.66
N ASN A 327 -3.99 19.81 -5.72
CA ASN A 327 -3.79 21.09 -5.07
C ASN A 327 -2.47 21.05 -4.27
N ASP A 328 -2.04 22.18 -3.69
CA ASP A 328 -0.80 22.24 -2.89
C ASP A 328 -0.79 21.28 -1.68
N GLN A 329 -1.92 20.66 -1.37
CA GLN A 329 -2.09 19.68 -0.30
C GLN A 329 -2.05 18.23 -0.79
N GLY A 330 -1.90 17.99 -2.11
CA GLY A 330 -1.85 16.65 -2.68
C GLY A 330 -3.21 16.00 -2.94
N ASN A 331 -4.28 16.79 -3.06
CA ASN A 331 -5.65 16.32 -3.32
C ASN A 331 -6.07 16.58 -4.77
N TYR A 332 -6.78 15.65 -5.43
CA TYR A 332 -7.36 15.87 -6.75
C TYR A 332 -8.24 17.13 -6.84
N ILE A 333 -7.95 18.01 -7.79
CA ILE A 333 -8.82 19.11 -8.22
C ILE A 333 -9.52 18.65 -9.51
N ARG A 334 -10.85 18.55 -9.45
CA ARG A 334 -11.71 18.27 -10.62
C ARG A 334 -11.60 19.35 -11.69
#